data_AF-A0AAQ0H326-F1
#
_entry.id   AF-A0AAQ0H326-F1
#
_cell.length_a   1.000
_cell.length_b   1.000
_cell.length_c   1.000
_cell.angle_alpha   90.00
_cell.angle_beta   90.00
_cell.angle_gamma   90.00
#
_symmetry.space_group_name_H-M   'P 1'
#
loop_
_entity.id
_entity.type
_entity.pdbx_description
1 polymer ?
#
loop_
_entity_poly.entity_id
_entity_poly.type
_entity_poly.pdbx_seq_one_letter_code
_entity_poly.pdbx_strand_id
1 'polypeptide(L)'
;MLDGWVAAQRLQDDRADLLRRLNAAISDHDAKVGPSFLMRDLEDGGVADVWRYEILPLLAEHHYGDGVDPEARYGLATLRRQETRPVADRTEDVQPAD
;
A
#
# COMPACT_ATOMS: atom_id res chain seq x y z
N MET A 1 -2.12 -12.35 5.60
CA MET A 1 -1.68 -13.34 4.58
C MET A 1 -1.22 -12.55 3.35
N LEU A 2 0.03 -12.09 3.39
CA LEU A 2 0.87 -11.58 2.30
C LEU A 2 2.32 -11.63 2.83
N ASP A 3 2.50 -11.21 4.08
CA ASP A 3 3.76 -11.32 4.84
C ASP A 3 4.32 -12.76 4.86
N GLY A 4 3.46 -13.78 4.97
CA GLY A 4 3.89 -15.19 4.95
C GLY A 4 4.38 -15.69 3.58
N TRP A 5 3.86 -15.14 2.48
CA TRP A 5 4.33 -15.47 1.13
C TRP A 5 5.59 -14.66 0.78
N VAL A 6 5.63 -13.38 1.15
CA VAL A 6 6.82 -12.53 1.00
C VAL A 6 8.01 -13.07 1.80
N ALA A 7 7.78 -13.52 3.05
CA ALA A 7 8.79 -14.18 3.86
C ALA A 7 9.23 -15.54 3.27
N ALA A 8 8.29 -16.30 2.68
CA ALA A 8 8.61 -17.56 2.00
C ALA A 8 9.44 -17.35 0.72
N GLN A 9 9.22 -16.25 0.00
CA GLN A 9 9.93 -15.91 -1.24
C GLN A 9 11.20 -15.05 -1.00
N ARG A 10 11.50 -14.66 0.24
CA ARG A 10 12.61 -13.75 0.63
C ARG A 10 12.64 -12.44 -0.17
N LEU A 11 11.48 -11.95 -0.60
CA LEU A 11 11.36 -10.68 -1.31
C LEU A 11 11.71 -9.54 -0.33
N GLN A 12 12.76 -8.78 -0.66
CA GLN A 12 13.30 -7.69 0.17
C GLN A 12 12.64 -6.33 -0.10
N ASP A 13 11.57 -6.27 -0.88
CA ASP A 13 10.95 -5.01 -1.30
C ASP A 13 9.72 -4.60 -0.46
N ASP A 14 9.26 -3.36 -0.70
CA ASP A 14 8.21 -2.70 0.05
C ASP A 14 6.78 -3.09 -0.40
N ARG A 15 6.64 -4.02 -1.36
CA ARG A 15 5.35 -4.32 -2.04
C ARG A 15 4.23 -4.71 -1.07
N ALA A 16 4.59 -5.39 0.02
CA ALA A 16 3.63 -5.84 1.02
C ALA A 16 3.02 -4.69 1.80
N ASP A 17 3.87 -3.78 2.24
CA ASP A 17 3.45 -2.65 3.03
C ASP A 17 2.76 -1.59 2.17
N LEU A 18 3.20 -1.44 0.91
CA LEU A 18 2.50 -0.63 -0.09
C LEU A 18 1.06 -1.10 -0.31
N LEU A 19 0.84 -2.42 -0.50
CA LEU A 19 -0.52 -2.96 -0.67
C LEU A 19 -1.39 -2.73 0.57
N ARG A 20 -0.80 -2.88 1.77
CA ARG A 20 -1.49 -2.62 3.03
C ARG A 20 -1.93 -1.16 3.12
N ARG A 21 -1.03 -0.22 2.82
CA ARG A 21 -1.31 1.22 2.81
C ARG A 21 -2.34 1.61 1.77
N LEU A 22 -2.23 1.07 0.56
CA LEU A 22 -3.22 1.26 -0.50
C LEU A 22 -4.62 0.87 -0.02
N ASN A 23 -4.78 -0.37 0.49
CA ASN A 23 -6.07 -0.88 0.94
C ASN A 23 -6.61 -0.20 2.21
N ALA A 24 -5.75 0.46 3.00
CA ALA A 24 -6.18 1.30 4.12
C ALA A 24 -6.69 2.67 3.67
N ALA A 25 -6.20 3.19 2.53
CA ALA A 25 -6.64 4.47 1.97
C ALA A 25 -7.95 4.38 1.16
N ILE A 26 -8.32 3.17 0.74
CA ILE A 26 -9.55 2.87 0.01
C ILE A 26 -10.68 2.59 1.00
N SER A 27 -11.71 3.45 1.00
CA SER A 27 -12.88 3.31 1.88
C SER A 27 -13.85 2.23 1.40
N ASP A 28 -14.04 2.11 0.09
CA ASP A 28 -14.91 1.09 -0.50
C ASP A 28 -14.25 -0.29 -0.41
N HIS A 29 -14.94 -1.25 0.20
CA HIS A 29 -14.44 -2.60 0.32
C HIS A 29 -14.28 -3.30 -1.04
N ASP A 30 -15.16 -3.01 -2.00
CA ASP A 30 -15.17 -3.68 -3.31
C ASP A 30 -14.08 -3.13 -4.25
N ALA A 31 -13.54 -1.95 -3.94
CA ALA A 31 -12.41 -1.36 -4.66
C ALA A 31 -11.03 -1.82 -4.15
N LYS A 32 -10.98 -2.65 -3.08
CA LYS A 32 -9.71 -3.11 -2.51
C LYS A 32 -8.95 -4.00 -3.48
N VAL A 33 -7.65 -3.79 -3.54
CA VAL A 33 -6.75 -4.49 -4.45
C VAL A 33 -6.22 -5.75 -3.78
N GLY A 34 -6.36 -6.87 -4.49
CA GLY A 34 -5.94 -8.17 -4.03
C GLY A 34 -4.41 -8.36 -4.04
N PRO A 35 -3.90 -9.30 -3.23
CA PRO A 35 -2.48 -9.64 -3.18
C PRO A 35 -1.93 -10.24 -4.50
N SER A 36 -2.80 -10.84 -5.30
CA SER A 36 -2.48 -11.51 -6.57
C SER A 36 -1.74 -10.61 -7.57
N PHE A 37 -2.01 -9.30 -7.57
CA PHE A 37 -1.33 -8.36 -8.46
C PHE A 37 0.19 -8.34 -8.23
N LEU A 38 0.62 -8.55 -6.98
CA LEU A 38 2.01 -8.44 -6.55
C LEU A 38 2.63 -9.81 -6.20
N MET A 39 1.82 -10.87 -6.18
CA MET A 39 2.24 -12.27 -5.96
C MET A 39 2.72 -12.92 -7.27
N ARG A 40 3.66 -12.27 -7.94
CA ARG A 40 4.33 -12.80 -9.12
C ARG A 40 5.80 -12.38 -9.10
N ASP A 41 6.60 -13.01 -9.95
CA ASP A 41 7.97 -12.58 -10.16
C ASP A 41 7.97 -11.19 -10.80
N LEU A 42 8.58 -10.22 -10.13
CA LEU A 42 8.64 -8.83 -10.58
C LEU A 42 10.11 -8.46 -10.56
N GLU A 43 10.64 -8.12 -11.73
CA GLU A 43 12.00 -7.62 -11.92
C GLU A 43 12.17 -6.21 -11.30
N ASP A 44 13.38 -5.66 -11.36
CA ASP A 44 13.66 -4.30 -10.89
C ASP A 44 12.73 -3.29 -11.56
N GLY A 45 11.93 -2.60 -10.74
CA GLY A 45 10.92 -1.65 -11.23
C GLY A 45 9.56 -2.26 -11.56
N GLY A 46 9.40 -3.59 -11.54
CA GLY A 46 8.13 -4.26 -11.86
C GLY A 46 6.97 -3.88 -10.94
N VAL A 47 7.26 -3.51 -9.68
CA VAL A 47 6.24 -2.93 -8.77
C VAL A 47 5.70 -1.61 -9.32
N ALA A 48 6.55 -0.76 -9.90
CA ALA A 48 6.13 0.51 -10.48
C ALA A 48 5.30 0.32 -11.75
N ASP A 49 5.64 -0.67 -12.58
CA ASP A 49 4.87 -0.99 -13.77
C ASP A 49 3.49 -1.54 -13.41
N VAL A 50 3.39 -2.50 -12.48
CA VAL A 50 2.10 -2.98 -11.97
C VAL A 50 1.28 -1.84 -11.39
N TRP A 51 1.92 -0.90 -10.68
CA TRP A 51 1.22 0.27 -10.13
C TRP A 51 0.63 1.14 -11.24
N ARG A 52 1.45 1.50 -12.22
CA ARG A 52 1.11 2.44 -13.29
C ARG A 52 0.10 1.87 -14.28
N TYR A 53 0.23 0.59 -14.62
CA TYR A 53 -0.51 -0.02 -15.73
C TYR A 53 -1.64 -0.94 -15.30
N GLU A 54 -1.65 -1.43 -14.05
CA GLU A 54 -2.71 -2.32 -13.56
C GLU A 54 -3.50 -1.67 -12.42
N ILE A 55 -2.84 -1.25 -11.34
CA ILE A 55 -3.53 -0.81 -10.11
C ILE A 55 -4.20 0.56 -10.30
N LEU A 56 -3.46 1.57 -10.77
CA LEU A 56 -3.99 2.93 -10.91
C LEU A 56 -5.15 3.03 -11.89
N PRO A 57 -5.12 2.38 -13.08
CA PRO A 57 -6.28 2.34 -13.97
C PRO A 57 -7.54 1.78 -13.32
N LEU A 58 -7.44 0.68 -12.55
CA LEU A 58 -8.60 0.11 -11.84
C LEU A 58 -9.20 1.09 -10.83
N LEU A 59 -8.36 1.83 -10.12
CA LEU A 59 -8.81 2.86 -9.18
C LEU A 59 -9.37 4.09 -9.90
N ALA A 60 -8.83 4.44 -11.06
CA ALA A 60 -9.36 5.53 -11.89
C ALA A 60 -10.75 5.21 -12.43
N GLU A 61 -11.00 3.96 -12.81
CA GLU A 61 -12.33 3.49 -13.19
C GLU A 61 -13.31 3.57 -12.01
N HIS A 62 -12.88 3.17 -10.82
CA HIS A 62 -13.70 3.27 -9.60
C HIS A 62 -14.04 4.73 -9.24
N HIS A 63 -13.09 5.64 -9.43
CA HIS A 63 -13.22 7.08 -9.16
C HIS A 63 -13.75 7.88 -10.35
N TYR A 64 -14.31 7.23 -11.37
CA TYR A 64 -14.79 7.94 -12.54
C TYR A 64 -15.99 8.84 -12.18
N GLY A 65 -15.79 10.15 -12.24
CA GLY A 65 -16.85 11.15 -12.03
C GLY A 65 -17.04 11.62 -10.59
N ASP A 66 -16.22 11.17 -9.64
CA ASP A 66 -16.27 11.62 -8.23
C ASP A 66 -15.24 12.71 -7.90
N GLY A 67 -14.35 13.04 -8.85
CA GLY A 67 -13.35 14.11 -8.72
C GLY A 67 -12.11 13.72 -7.91
N VAL A 68 -11.96 12.45 -7.54
CA VAL A 68 -10.73 11.94 -6.91
C VAL A 68 -9.64 11.78 -7.96
N ASP A 69 -8.43 12.26 -7.67
CA ASP A 69 -7.23 11.99 -8.46
C ASP A 69 -6.53 10.72 -7.91
N PRO A 70 -6.58 9.59 -8.64
CA PRO A 70 -6.00 8.33 -8.18
C PRO A 70 -4.47 8.38 -8.06
N GLU A 71 -3.79 9.11 -8.94
CA GLU A 71 -2.33 9.24 -8.90
C GLU A 71 -1.90 10.04 -7.66
N ALA A 72 -2.58 11.16 -7.41
CA ALA A 72 -2.29 11.97 -6.23
C ALA A 72 -2.57 11.21 -4.92
N ARG A 73 -3.68 10.45 -4.88
CA ARG A 73 -4.15 9.78 -3.67
C ARG A 73 -3.47 8.43 -3.39
N TYR A 74 -3.26 7.63 -4.43
CA TYR A 74 -2.81 6.23 -4.33
C TYR A 74 -1.52 5.93 -5.09
N GLY A 75 -0.92 6.92 -5.74
CA GLY A 75 0.30 6.74 -6.51
C GLY A 75 1.44 6.16 -5.66
N LEU A 76 2.28 5.35 -6.30
CA LEU A 76 3.38 4.64 -5.64
C LEU A 76 4.30 5.58 -4.86
N ALA A 77 4.67 6.72 -5.46
CA ALA A 77 5.49 7.73 -4.81
C ALA A 77 4.80 8.37 -3.60
N THR A 78 3.47 8.57 -3.65
CA THR A 78 2.68 9.08 -2.53
C THR A 78 2.72 8.11 -1.37
N LEU A 79 2.45 6.82 -1.62
CA LEU A 79 2.44 5.81 -0.57
C LEU A 79 3.82 5.60 0.04
N ARG A 80 4.90 5.62 -0.76
CA ARG A 80 6.27 5.53 -0.24
C ARG A 80 6.64 6.68 0.69
N ARG A 81 6.26 7.92 0.37
CA ARG A 81 6.53 9.07 1.25
C ARG A 81 5.87 8.95 2.63
N GLN A 82 4.75 8.23 2.73
CA GLN A 82 4.06 8.02 4.01
C GLN A 82 4.87 7.18 5.01
N GLU A 83 5.91 6.43 4.58
CA GLU A 83 6.83 5.73 5.50
C GLU A 83 7.59 6.67 6.43
N THR A 84 7.81 7.92 5.99
CA THR A 84 8.71 8.85 6.67
C THR A 84 8.10 9.52 7.89
N ARG A 85 6.92 9.10 8.36
CA ARG A 85 6.48 9.49 9.70
C ARG A 85 7.00 8.46 10.68
N PRO A 86 8.14 8.70 11.37
CA PRO A 86 8.47 7.87 12.50
C PRO A 86 7.27 7.95 13.45
N VAL A 87 6.84 6.79 13.96
CA VAL A 87 6.05 6.71 15.19
C VAL A 87 6.96 7.19 16.32
N ALA A 88 7.31 8.47 16.30
CA ALA A 88 7.66 9.20 17.50
C ALA A 88 6.33 9.59 18.11
N ASP A 89 6.12 9.15 19.36
CA ASP A 89 5.01 9.50 20.25
C ASP A 89 3.97 8.40 20.48
N ARG A 90 4.40 7.26 21.07
CA ARG A 90 3.61 6.46 22.03
C ARG A 90 4.54 5.63 22.94
N THR A 91 5.29 6.33 23.77
CA THR A 91 6.05 5.84 24.95
C THR A 91 6.12 7.10 25.82
N GLU A 92 5.59 7.23 27.02
CA GLU A 92 5.26 6.33 28.11
C GLU A 92 4.43 7.19 29.09
N ASP A 93 3.27 6.74 29.55
CA ASP A 93 2.71 7.24 30.82
C ASP A 93 2.24 6.03 31.61
N VAL A 94 3.21 5.26 32.08
CA VAL A 94 3.01 4.32 33.18
C VAL A 94 2.98 5.16 34.44
N GLN A 95 1.77 5.45 34.92
CA GLN A 95 1.58 6.04 36.25
C GLN A 95 1.85 4.96 37.32
N PRO A 96 2.68 5.24 38.34
CA PRO A 96 2.89 4.33 39.45
C PRO A 96 1.65 4.33 40.36
N ALA A 97 1.37 3.16 40.93
CA ALA A 97 0.29 2.92 41.87
C ALA A 97 0.51 3.66 43.20
N ASP A 98 -0.59 4.10 43.81
CA ASP A 98 -0.72 4.43 45.24
C ASP A 98 -1.75 3.47 45.86
#